data_AF-A0A530Y3T3-F1
#
_entry.id   AF-A0A530Y3T3-F1
#
_cell.length_a   1.000
_cell.length_b   1.000
_cell.length_c   1.000
_cell.angle_alpha   90.00
_cell.angle_beta   90.00
_cell.angle_gamma   90.00
#
_symmetry.space_group_name_H-M   'P 1'
#
loop_
_entity.id
_entity.type
_entity.pdbx_description
1 polymer ?
#
loop_
_entity_poly.entity_id
_entity_poly.type
_entity_poly.pdbx_seq_one_letter_code
_entity_poly.pdbx_strand_id
1 'polypeptide(L)'
;YMGLRAVIDDDIPVAAGVYTAFMFKDKAILWNELPVNTEGGPLEFDRKPRQGHGGGVTEMVARRHFVPHVPGTRFLDASTAGEFATDAELALAANWDRTASSVKHMTFIALKTTEA
;
A
#
# COMPACT_ATOMS: atom_id res chain seq x y z
N TYR A 1 11.62 22.91 -2.65
CA TYR A 1 10.67 24.01 -2.92
C TYR A 1 10.17 24.57 -1.60
N MET A 2 10.35 25.87 -1.30
CA MET A 2 9.97 26.49 -0.01
C MET A 2 10.47 25.71 1.24
N GLY A 3 11.70 25.17 1.19
CA GLY A 3 12.25 24.33 2.26
C GLY A 3 11.74 22.89 2.31
N LEU A 4 10.77 22.51 1.47
CA LEU A 4 10.27 21.13 1.33
C LEU A 4 11.07 20.35 0.28
N ARG A 5 11.17 19.03 0.48
CA ARG A 5 11.69 18.08 -0.52
C ARG A 5 10.62 17.80 -1.57
N ALA A 6 10.98 17.97 -2.84
CA ALA A 6 10.17 17.50 -3.95
C ALA A 6 10.71 16.15 -4.43
N VAL A 7 9.81 15.20 -4.67
CA VAL A 7 10.10 13.91 -5.30
C VAL A 7 9.27 13.88 -6.58
N ILE A 8 9.91 13.53 -7.69
CA ILE A 8 9.28 13.46 -9.01
C ILE A 8 9.19 11.99 -9.35
N ASP A 9 8.01 11.56 -9.76
CA ASP A 9 7.71 10.18 -10.10
C ASP A 9 6.65 10.18 -11.21
N ASP A 10 6.81 9.31 -12.20
CA ASP A 10 5.93 9.22 -13.38
C ASP A 10 4.68 8.38 -13.08
N ASP A 11 4.66 7.59 -12.01
CA ASP A 11 3.57 6.68 -11.64
C ASP A 11 2.50 7.34 -10.75
N ILE A 12 2.52 8.67 -10.59
CA ILE A 12 1.50 9.39 -9.81
C ILE A 12 0.16 9.39 -10.56
N PRO A 13 -0.99 9.11 -9.91
CA PRO A 13 -2.27 8.98 -10.60
C PRO A 13 -2.69 10.22 -11.39
N VAL A 14 -2.89 10.03 -12.69
CA VAL A 14 -3.49 10.99 -13.62
C VAL A 14 -4.75 10.37 -14.21
N ALA A 15 -5.86 11.11 -14.14
CA ALA A 15 -7.14 10.66 -14.69
C ALA A 15 -7.84 11.81 -15.40
N ALA A 16 -8.17 11.61 -16.68
CA ALA A 16 -8.90 12.59 -17.50
C ALA A 16 -8.30 14.01 -17.46
N GLY A 17 -6.97 14.13 -17.54
CA GLY A 17 -6.26 15.42 -17.51
C GLY A 17 -6.22 16.09 -16.12
N VAL A 18 -6.63 15.38 -15.06
CA VAL A 18 -6.48 15.80 -13.67
C VAL A 18 -5.24 15.13 -13.09
N TYR A 19 -4.28 15.96 -12.69
CA TYR A 19 -3.03 15.57 -12.07
C TYR A 19 -3.16 15.62 -10.55
N THR A 20 -2.65 14.59 -9.88
CA THR A 20 -2.64 14.54 -8.42
C THR A 20 -1.23 14.85 -7.91
N ALA A 21 -1.11 15.74 -6.92
CA ALA A 21 0.12 15.96 -6.19
C ALA A 21 -0.13 15.67 -4.70
N PHE A 22 0.69 14.81 -4.10
CA PHE A 22 0.58 14.51 -2.68
C PHE A 22 1.59 15.31 -1.87
N MET A 23 1.12 15.89 -0.77
CA MET A 23 1.98 16.51 0.22
C MET A 23 1.83 15.76 1.55
N PHE A 24 2.96 15.26 2.05
CA PHE A 24 3.03 14.45 3.25
C PHE A 24 3.73 15.21 4.37
N LYS A 25 3.23 15.05 5.61
CA LYS A 25 4.02 15.32 6.82
C LYS A 25 5.04 14.20 7.01
N ASP A 26 6.03 14.43 7.88
CA ASP A 26 6.87 13.33 8.35
C ASP A 26 5.99 12.24 8.98
N LYS A 27 6.34 10.98 8.71
CA LYS A 27 5.61 9.78 9.19
C LYS A 27 4.12 9.78 8.83
N ALA A 28 3.78 10.25 7.62
CA ALA A 28 2.39 10.35 7.22
C ALA A 28 1.66 9.02 7.07
N ILE A 29 2.40 7.97 6.71
CA ILE A 29 1.94 6.59 6.71
C ILE A 29 2.85 5.84 7.68
N LEU A 30 2.24 5.24 8.70
CA LEU A 30 2.92 4.33 9.60
C LEU A 30 2.73 2.92 9.09
N TRP A 31 3.68 2.05 9.38
CA TRP A 31 3.52 0.64 9.10
C TRP A 31 4.29 -0.17 10.13
N ASN A 32 3.90 -1.42 10.28
CA ASN A 32 4.66 -2.40 11.01
C ASN A 32 4.62 -3.73 10.28
N GLU A 33 5.55 -4.62 10.61
CA GLU A 33 5.62 -5.97 10.06
C GLU A 33 5.49 -7.01 11.16
N LEU A 34 4.86 -8.12 10.80
CA LEU A 34 4.89 -9.33 11.59
C LEU A 34 5.85 -10.31 10.89
N PRO A 35 6.88 -10.83 11.59
CA PRO A 35 7.76 -11.84 11.02
C PRO A 35 6.98 -13.05 10.51
N VAL A 36 7.30 -13.52 9.31
CA VAL A 36 6.75 -14.77 8.76
C VAL A 36 7.41 -15.94 9.50
N ASN A 37 6.69 -16.50 10.46
CA ASN A 37 7.14 -17.60 11.31
C ASN A 37 6.46 -18.94 10.98
N THR A 38 5.72 -19.00 9.87
CA THR A 38 5.13 -20.24 9.35
C THR A 38 6.21 -21.14 8.73
N GLU A 39 5.89 -22.43 8.57
CA GLU A 39 6.72 -23.37 7.82
C GLU A 39 7.04 -22.82 6.41
N GLY A 40 8.30 -22.95 5.98
CA GLY A 40 8.85 -22.34 4.75
C GLY A 40 9.49 -20.95 4.96
N GLY A 41 9.17 -20.24 6.05
CA GLY A 41 9.77 -18.94 6.37
C GLY A 41 9.42 -17.83 5.35
N PRO A 42 10.14 -16.68 5.37
CA PRO A 42 9.88 -15.56 4.47
C PRO A 42 10.35 -15.81 3.03
N LEU A 43 11.26 -16.78 2.83
CA LEU A 43 11.81 -17.11 1.53
C LEU A 43 12.02 -18.63 1.44
N GLU A 44 11.40 -19.22 0.43
CA GLU A 44 11.40 -20.66 0.20
C GLU A 44 11.80 -20.96 -1.25
N PHE A 45 12.54 -22.06 -1.45
CA PHE A 45 12.95 -22.52 -2.77
C PHE A 45 12.54 -23.98 -2.95
N ASP A 46 11.82 -24.28 -4.05
CA ASP A 46 11.42 -25.64 -4.40
C ASP A 46 12.01 -26.03 -5.77
N ARG A 47 12.69 -27.18 -5.81
CA ARG A 47 13.33 -27.71 -7.03
C ARG A 47 12.48 -28.84 -7.60
N LYS A 48 11.96 -28.64 -8.81
CA LYS A 48 11.21 -29.64 -9.57
C LYS A 48 12.05 -30.19 -10.73
N PRO A 49 12.88 -31.23 -10.52
CA PRO A 49 13.86 -31.71 -11.51
C PRO A 49 13.23 -32.28 -12.79
N ARG A 50 12.01 -32.83 -12.70
CA ARG A 50 11.32 -33.44 -13.85
C ARG A 50 10.60 -32.45 -14.76
N GLN A 51 10.48 -31.18 -14.36
CA GLN A 51 9.87 -30.15 -15.21
C GLN A 51 10.80 -29.79 -16.39
N GLY A 52 10.26 -29.05 -17.38
CA GLY A 52 11.05 -28.61 -18.55
C GLY A 52 11.70 -29.76 -19.31
N HIS A 53 10.97 -30.86 -19.53
CA HIS A 53 11.48 -32.07 -20.21
C HIS A 53 12.76 -32.66 -19.60
N GLY A 54 12.96 -32.51 -18.28
CA GLY A 54 14.13 -33.03 -17.56
C GLY A 54 15.26 -32.02 -17.34
N GLY A 55 15.13 -30.78 -17.83
CA GLY A 55 16.03 -29.68 -17.42
C GLY A 55 15.74 -29.18 -16.00
N GLY A 56 14.47 -29.30 -15.60
CA GLY A 56 13.95 -28.96 -14.29
C GLY A 56 13.84 -27.46 -14.03
N VAL A 57 12.95 -27.09 -13.11
CA VAL A 57 12.67 -25.71 -12.69
C VAL A 57 12.96 -25.55 -11.20
N THR A 58 13.37 -24.35 -10.79
CA THR A 58 13.42 -23.93 -9.38
C THR A 58 12.44 -22.78 -9.20
N GLU A 59 11.50 -22.93 -8.29
CA GLU A 59 10.54 -21.90 -7.91
C GLU A 59 11.05 -21.20 -6.64
N MET A 60 10.89 -19.88 -6.60
CA MET A 60 11.19 -19.07 -5.41
C MET A 60 9.89 -18.44 -4.94
N VAL A 61 9.58 -18.62 -3.66
CA VAL A 61 8.39 -18.05 -3.02
C VAL A 61 8.86 -17.08 -1.93
N ALA A 62 8.43 -15.82 -2.03
CA ALA A 62 8.68 -14.80 -1.02
C ALA A 62 7.36 -14.43 -0.32
N ARG A 63 7.41 -14.32 1.01
CA ARG A 63 6.26 -14.02 1.87
C ARG A 63 6.60 -12.85 2.79
N ARG A 64 5.65 -11.93 2.97
CA ARG A 64 5.77 -10.77 3.87
C ARG A 64 4.41 -10.40 4.43
N HIS A 65 4.36 -10.09 5.72
CA HIS A 65 3.16 -9.56 6.38
C HIS A 65 3.43 -8.15 6.85
N PHE A 66 2.74 -7.16 6.29
CA PHE A 66 2.87 -5.77 6.70
C PHE A 66 1.49 -5.18 6.94
N VAL A 67 1.41 -4.24 7.88
CA VAL A 67 0.17 -3.54 8.24
C VAL A 67 0.43 -2.05 8.09
N PRO A 68 -0.04 -1.42 7.00
CA PRO A 68 0.01 0.03 6.85
C PRO A 68 -1.15 0.68 7.60
N HIS A 69 -0.93 1.87 8.13
CA HIS A 69 -1.97 2.69 8.74
C HIS A 69 -1.70 4.18 8.54
N VAL A 70 -2.75 4.92 8.17
CA VAL A 70 -2.73 6.39 8.12
C VAL A 70 -3.23 6.93 9.45
N PRO A 71 -2.39 7.63 10.24
CA PRO A 71 -2.83 8.24 11.49
C PRO A 71 -3.99 9.22 11.28
N GLY A 72 -4.97 9.17 12.18
CA GLY A 72 -6.19 9.99 12.09
C GLY A 72 -7.30 9.38 11.23
N THR A 73 -7.13 8.13 10.83
CA THR A 73 -8.18 7.30 10.21
C THR A 73 -8.47 6.09 11.07
N ARG A 74 -9.61 5.44 10.83
CA ARG A 74 -9.96 4.13 11.37
C ARG A 74 -10.48 3.28 10.21
N PHE A 75 -9.96 2.07 10.09
CA PHE A 75 -10.52 1.07 9.22
C PHE A 75 -11.79 0.49 9.88
N LEU A 76 -12.90 0.55 9.16
CA LEU A 76 -14.23 0.14 9.63
C LEU A 76 -14.57 -1.30 9.26
N ASP A 77 -13.92 -1.84 8.22
CA ASP A 77 -14.22 -3.17 7.68
C ASP A 77 -15.71 -3.35 7.29
N ALA A 78 -16.34 -2.29 6.79
CA ALA A 78 -17.79 -2.24 6.55
C ALA A 78 -18.25 -3.08 5.35
N SER A 79 -17.35 -3.34 4.40
CA SER A 79 -17.57 -4.09 3.17
C SER A 79 -16.27 -4.81 2.77
N THR A 80 -15.96 -5.88 3.51
CA THR A 80 -14.86 -6.79 3.23
C THR A 80 -15.37 -8.22 3.21
N ALA A 81 -15.01 -9.00 2.18
CA ALA A 81 -15.52 -10.36 2.00
C ALA A 81 -14.74 -11.43 2.79
N GLY A 82 -13.46 -11.20 3.06
CA GLY A 82 -12.56 -12.14 3.73
C GLY A 82 -12.05 -11.63 5.08
N GLU A 83 -11.15 -12.39 5.70
CA GLU A 83 -10.48 -12.01 6.95
C GLU A 83 -9.50 -10.82 6.76
N PHE A 84 -8.95 -10.69 5.56
CA PHE A 84 -8.07 -9.58 5.19
C PHE A 84 -8.63 -8.88 3.95
N ALA A 85 -8.66 -7.55 4.00
CA ALA A 85 -9.14 -6.73 2.90
C ALA A 85 -8.20 -6.80 1.69
N THR A 86 -8.80 -6.93 0.52
CA THR A 86 -8.11 -6.78 -0.78
C THR A 86 -7.80 -5.32 -1.07
N ASP A 87 -6.89 -5.06 -2.02
CA ASP A 87 -6.56 -3.68 -2.44
C ASP A 87 -7.78 -2.91 -2.94
N ALA A 88 -8.71 -3.60 -3.63
CA ALA A 88 -9.95 -3.00 -4.10
C ALA A 88 -10.86 -2.59 -2.93
N GLU A 89 -10.95 -3.41 -1.88
CA GLU A 89 -11.75 -3.11 -0.67
C GLU A 89 -11.09 -2.02 0.18
N LEU A 90 -9.75 -1.98 0.26
CA LEU A 90 -9.01 -0.90 0.93
C LEU A 90 -9.20 0.45 0.22
N ALA A 91 -9.40 0.46 -1.10
CA ALA A 91 -9.67 1.69 -1.86
C ALA A 91 -11.09 2.24 -1.64
N LEU A 92 -12.02 1.46 -1.08
CA LEU A 92 -13.39 1.89 -0.85
C LEU A 92 -13.47 2.85 0.34
N ALA A 93 -13.89 4.09 0.08
CA ALA A 93 -14.07 5.10 1.12
C ALA A 93 -15.05 4.66 2.23
N ALA A 94 -16.02 3.79 1.91
CA ALA A 94 -16.98 3.25 2.89
C ALA A 94 -16.32 2.42 4.00
N ASN A 95 -15.12 1.88 3.76
CA ASN A 95 -14.37 1.11 4.75
C ASN A 95 -13.51 1.98 5.68
N TRP A 96 -13.59 3.30 5.57
CA TRP A 96 -12.76 4.21 6.35
C TRP A 96 -13.59 5.30 7.04
N ASP A 97 -13.23 5.59 8.29
CA ASP A 97 -13.68 6.77 9.01
C ASP A 97 -12.50 7.68 9.34
N ARG A 98 -12.74 8.98 9.36
CA ARG A 98 -11.75 9.97 9.79
C ARG A 98 -11.95 10.25 11.28
N THR A 99 -11.09 9.67 12.11
CA THR A 99 -11.08 9.89 13.56
C THR A 99 -10.47 11.23 13.97
N ALA A 100 -9.71 11.87 13.08
CA ALA A 100 -9.16 13.19 13.35
C ALA A 100 -10.28 14.25 13.47
N SER A 101 -10.25 15.02 14.55
CA SER A 101 -11.24 16.08 14.86
C SER A 101 -11.28 17.22 13.83
N SER A 102 -10.21 17.38 13.04
CA SER A 102 -10.11 18.37 11.98
C SER A 102 -9.20 17.87 10.86
N VAL A 103 -9.43 18.34 9.64
CA VAL A 103 -8.56 18.09 8.48
C VAL A 103 -7.11 18.51 8.74
N LYS A 104 -6.90 19.51 9.61
CA LYS A 104 -5.56 19.99 9.99
C LYS A 104 -4.70 18.91 10.67
N HIS A 105 -5.36 17.97 11.34
CA HIS A 105 -4.71 16.88 12.07
C HIS A 105 -4.42 15.67 11.17
N MET A 106 -4.85 15.69 9.90
CA MET A 106 -4.44 14.69 8.93
C MET A 106 -2.96 14.82 8.60
N THR A 107 -2.35 13.71 8.20
CA THR A 107 -0.92 13.61 7.96
C THR A 107 -0.50 13.83 6.51
N PHE A 108 -1.46 13.79 5.57
CA PHE A 108 -1.21 14.09 4.18
C PHE A 108 -2.40 14.79 3.53
N ILE A 109 -2.16 15.38 2.36
CA ILE A 109 -3.18 15.97 1.50
C ILE A 109 -2.91 15.59 0.04
N ALA A 110 -3.97 15.51 -0.75
CA ALA A 110 -3.90 15.36 -2.20
C ALA A 110 -4.42 16.65 -2.84
N LEU A 111 -3.58 17.32 -3.62
CA LEU A 111 -3.99 18.42 -4.50
C LEU A 111 -4.31 17.84 -5.86
N LYS A 112 -5.47 18.19 -6.41
CA LYS A 112 -5.88 17.84 -7.78
C LYS A 112 -5.92 19.10 -8.62
N THR A 113 -5.21 19.10 -9.73
CA THR A 113 -5.09 20.25 -10.64
C THR A 113 -5.21 19.80 -12.08
N THR A 114 -5.77 20.64 -12.94
CA THR A 114 -5.65 20.47 -14.39
C THR A 114 -4.45 21.26 -14.88
N GLU A 115 -3.89 20.86 -16.02
CA GLU A 115 -2.99 21.75 -16.76
C GLU A 115 -3.75 23.00 -17.21
N ALA A 116 -3.02 24.11 -17.31
CA ALA A 116 -3.52 25.38 -17.81
C ALA A 116 -3.45 25.44 -19.34
#